data_AF-A0A1V2QL64-F1
#
_entry.id   AF-A0A1V2QL64-F1
#
_cell.length_a   1.000
_cell.length_b   1.000
_cell.length_c   1.000
_cell.angle_alpha   90.00
_cell.angle_beta   90.00
_cell.angle_gamma   90.00
#
_symmetry.space_group_name_H-M   'P 1'
#
loop_
_entity.id
_entity.type
_entity.pdbx_description
1 polymer ?
#
loop_
_entity_poly.entity_id
_entity_poly.type
_entity_poly.pdbx_seq_one_letter_code
_entity_poly.pdbx_strand_id
1 'polypeptide(L)'
;MLRKQTYDELTEVLSEADLRGVRECAERMLADLGAERQVRERTVMVAYGGGKDSAYMLAFVRAVQLLIAREYGDTFTMRVVTMRHAGMPYAVMANVDRSYQALRLYDDPDCELLLVDGNEVNPFHVDRPQSPEVVERNRTDILMTGHRTFADGRPTFCNACNFSVAAAFGLAAAYDGGVDMIVTGDSPQEQRSYFLWICRLARRLGVRLPERGESGSVSFGSVLSVIDDIAAAYFADIHGTGAKTEIAERRVEARVPRRLSFFTIYTDTAYASGDHWELLTGYLRFVFDDTAFNFTESDCANPALMAHLRALRCERLYGQRYADGLAEYVEFAINLMRGKQIPEYLIQVMRDRYAGPDAPERMRQAMNAYALDTFGITEEQLVAMVYSPFAERGLGLADYLRVEHPALAAQQERIVAVLNGQRDPDVEESLRAISGLRTDQLRTLYTSTLRPRSGELTGGAMVDLILEGDPHKRTVLTRQDPNGPAVPELISGR
;
A
#
# COMPACT_ATOMS: atom_id res chain seq x y z
N MET A 1 -7.32 10.48 -36.29
CA MET A 1 -6.89 9.15 -36.76
C MET A 1 -6.53 8.24 -35.58
N LEU A 2 -5.66 8.70 -34.67
CA LEU A 2 -5.20 7.93 -33.50
C LEU A 2 -6.33 7.43 -32.58
N ARG A 3 -7.22 8.33 -32.11
CA ARG A 3 -8.36 7.97 -31.24
C ARG A 3 -9.25 6.86 -31.82
N LYS A 4 -9.56 6.95 -33.11
CA LYS A 4 -10.37 5.95 -33.82
C LYS A 4 -9.66 4.60 -33.83
N GLN A 5 -8.38 4.58 -34.18
CA GLN A 5 -7.59 3.35 -34.20
C GLN A 5 -7.53 2.72 -32.80
N THR A 6 -7.27 3.50 -31.76
CA THR A 6 -7.23 2.99 -30.36
C THR A 6 -8.58 2.42 -29.94
N TYR A 7 -9.67 3.09 -30.30
CA TYR A 7 -11.01 2.60 -29.99
C TYR A 7 -11.29 1.27 -30.71
N ASP A 8 -11.05 1.22 -32.01
CA ASP A 8 -11.30 0.01 -32.82
C ASP A 8 -10.49 -1.19 -32.27
N GLU A 9 -9.19 -1.00 -31.97
CA GLU A 9 -8.34 -2.04 -31.37
C GLU A 9 -8.79 -2.46 -29.95
N LEU A 10 -9.18 -1.50 -29.10
CA LEU A 10 -9.74 -1.82 -27.78
C LEU A 10 -11.02 -2.64 -27.89
N THR A 11 -11.89 -2.32 -28.85
CA THR A 11 -13.14 -3.06 -29.03
C THR A 11 -12.96 -4.49 -29.54
N GLU A 12 -11.81 -4.82 -30.12
CA GLU A 12 -11.49 -6.20 -30.53
C GLU A 12 -11.12 -7.10 -29.34
N VAL A 13 -10.58 -6.52 -28.26
CA VAL A 13 -10.11 -7.26 -27.07
C VAL A 13 -11.05 -7.18 -25.87
N LEU A 14 -11.99 -6.22 -25.86
CA LEU A 14 -13.03 -6.12 -24.84
C LEU A 14 -14.17 -7.13 -25.11
N SER A 15 -14.74 -7.69 -24.05
CA SER A 15 -15.87 -8.61 -24.19
C SER A 15 -17.15 -7.88 -24.64
N GLU A 16 -18.14 -8.60 -25.16
CA GLU A 16 -19.45 -8.02 -25.50
C GLU A 16 -20.13 -7.37 -24.28
N ALA A 17 -19.89 -7.92 -23.07
CA ALA A 17 -20.39 -7.36 -21.83
C ALA A 17 -19.70 -6.02 -21.53
N ASP A 18 -18.38 -5.94 -21.67
CA ASP A 18 -17.64 -4.70 -21.46
C ASP A 18 -18.05 -3.63 -22.46
N LEU A 19 -18.23 -3.97 -23.74
CA LEU A 19 -18.67 -3.02 -24.76
C LEU A 19 -20.06 -2.45 -24.49
N ARG A 20 -20.95 -3.23 -23.88
CA ARG A 20 -22.25 -2.74 -23.41
C ARG A 20 -22.06 -1.81 -22.22
N GLY A 21 -21.24 -2.22 -21.26
CA GLY A 21 -20.84 -1.42 -20.11
C GLY A 21 -20.25 -0.06 -20.50
N VAL A 22 -19.37 -0.03 -21.50
CA VAL A 22 -18.76 1.21 -22.02
C VAL A 22 -19.83 2.19 -22.52
N ARG A 23 -20.84 1.70 -23.24
CA ARG A 23 -21.94 2.55 -23.74
C ARG A 23 -22.81 3.08 -22.58
N GLU A 24 -23.24 2.20 -21.68
CA GLU A 24 -24.05 2.58 -20.52
C GLU A 24 -23.29 3.56 -19.61
N CYS A 25 -22.01 3.30 -19.36
CA CYS A 25 -21.11 4.17 -18.60
C CYS A 25 -20.95 5.55 -19.26
N ALA A 26 -20.80 5.61 -20.59
CA ALA A 26 -20.67 6.88 -21.31
C ALA A 26 -21.91 7.77 -21.13
N GLU A 27 -23.12 7.19 -21.29
CA GLU A 27 -24.38 7.90 -21.09
C GLU A 27 -24.53 8.43 -19.66
N ARG A 28 -24.24 7.58 -18.66
CA ARG A 28 -24.31 7.98 -17.24
C ARG A 28 -23.28 9.05 -16.89
N MET A 29 -22.05 8.90 -17.38
CA MET A 29 -20.98 9.85 -17.11
C MET A 29 -21.28 11.22 -17.71
N LEU A 30 -21.83 11.28 -18.92
CA LEU A 30 -22.30 12.54 -19.53
C LEU A 30 -23.45 13.18 -18.74
N ALA A 31 -24.39 12.37 -18.23
CA ALA A 31 -25.46 12.88 -17.38
C ALA A 31 -24.92 13.50 -16.08
N ASP A 32 -23.94 12.86 -15.43
CA ASP A 32 -23.35 13.32 -14.17
C ASP A 32 -22.42 14.54 -14.35
N LEU A 33 -21.65 14.61 -15.45
CA LEU A 33 -20.76 15.73 -15.77
C LEU A 33 -21.50 16.99 -16.23
N GLY A 34 -22.79 16.86 -16.56
CA GLY A 34 -23.61 17.91 -17.15
C GLY A 34 -23.51 17.94 -18.68
N ALA A 35 -24.60 18.38 -19.33
CA ALA A 35 -24.87 18.25 -20.77
C ALA A 35 -23.66 18.41 -21.71
N GLU A 36 -23.68 17.63 -22.79
CA GLU A 36 -22.64 17.36 -23.80
C GLU A 36 -21.70 18.52 -24.20
N ARG A 37 -22.17 19.77 -24.20
CA ARG A 37 -21.35 20.94 -24.61
C ARG A 37 -20.35 21.42 -23.55
N GLN A 38 -20.44 20.98 -22.30
CA GLN A 38 -19.48 21.33 -21.24
C GLN A 38 -18.46 20.24 -20.96
N VAL A 39 -18.59 19.05 -21.56
CA VAL A 39 -17.73 17.89 -21.23
C VAL A 39 -16.24 18.19 -21.43
N ARG A 40 -15.89 19.02 -22.42
CA ARG A 40 -14.53 19.49 -22.70
C ARG A 40 -13.88 20.24 -21.55
N GLU A 41 -14.67 20.96 -20.76
CA GLU A 41 -14.19 21.75 -19.63
C GLU A 41 -14.05 20.90 -18.36
N ARG A 42 -14.42 19.62 -18.42
CA ARG A 42 -14.38 18.70 -17.29
C ARG A 42 -13.07 17.94 -17.24
N THR A 43 -12.57 17.77 -16.02
CA THR A 43 -11.43 16.89 -15.73
C THR A 43 -11.90 15.68 -14.92
N VAL A 44 -11.69 14.49 -15.47
CA VAL A 44 -12.03 13.20 -14.85
C VAL A 44 -10.75 12.50 -14.44
N MET A 45 -10.61 12.22 -13.15
CA MET A 45 -9.46 11.54 -12.58
C MET A 45 -9.64 10.02 -12.57
N VAL A 46 -8.61 9.31 -13.02
CA VAL A 46 -8.48 7.84 -12.92
C VAL A 46 -7.21 7.53 -12.12
N ALA A 47 -7.36 6.91 -10.95
CA ALA A 47 -6.22 6.44 -10.19
C ALA A 47 -5.68 5.15 -10.80
N TYR A 48 -4.36 5.08 -11.04
CA TYR A 48 -3.73 3.92 -11.67
C TYR A 48 -2.44 3.52 -10.97
N GLY A 49 -2.53 2.47 -10.14
CA GLY A 49 -1.41 1.95 -9.33
C GLY A 49 -0.55 0.89 -10.03
N GLY A 50 -0.83 0.54 -11.28
CA GLY A 50 -0.05 -0.46 -12.03
C GLY A 50 -0.38 -1.92 -11.71
N GLY A 51 -1.48 -2.18 -10.99
CA GLY A 51 -2.01 -3.54 -10.80
C GLY A 51 -3.03 -3.92 -11.86
N LYS A 52 -3.38 -5.22 -11.94
CA LYS A 52 -4.26 -5.77 -12.98
C LYS A 52 -5.63 -5.09 -13.05
N ASP A 53 -6.29 -4.90 -11.91
CA ASP A 53 -7.65 -4.35 -11.86
C ASP A 53 -7.63 -2.87 -12.27
N SER A 54 -6.58 -2.14 -11.86
CA SER A 54 -6.44 -0.72 -12.18
C SER A 54 -6.07 -0.52 -13.65
N ALA A 55 -5.38 -1.50 -14.26
CA ALA A 55 -5.06 -1.51 -15.68
C ALA A 55 -6.32 -1.76 -16.52
N TYR A 56 -7.18 -2.69 -16.07
CA TYR A 56 -8.51 -2.90 -16.64
C TYR A 56 -9.38 -1.64 -16.53
N MET A 57 -9.47 -1.05 -15.33
CA MET A 57 -10.23 0.19 -15.10
C MET A 57 -9.77 1.31 -16.04
N LEU A 58 -8.46 1.51 -16.16
CA LEU A 58 -7.89 2.51 -17.06
C LEU A 58 -8.28 2.26 -18.52
N ALA A 59 -8.18 1.01 -19.00
CA ALA A 59 -8.58 0.65 -20.36
C ALA A 59 -10.08 0.86 -20.61
N PHE A 60 -10.92 0.50 -19.64
CA PHE A 60 -12.36 0.68 -19.70
C PHE A 60 -12.75 2.16 -19.76
N VAL A 61 -12.20 3.00 -18.86
CA VAL A 61 -12.45 4.45 -18.86
C VAL A 61 -11.91 5.10 -20.14
N ARG A 62 -10.77 4.64 -20.65
CA ARG A 62 -10.26 5.09 -21.95
C ARG A 62 -11.21 4.75 -23.09
N ALA A 63 -11.81 3.55 -23.10
CA ALA A 63 -12.83 3.19 -24.09
C ALA A 63 -14.06 4.09 -24.01
N VAL A 64 -14.51 4.45 -22.79
CA VAL A 64 -15.60 5.42 -22.55
C VAL A 64 -15.24 6.79 -23.11
N GLN A 65 -14.06 7.31 -22.77
CA GLN A 65 -13.58 8.61 -23.25
C GLN A 65 -13.54 8.68 -24.78
N LEU A 66 -13.04 7.61 -25.42
CA LEU A 66 -12.93 7.50 -26.88
C LEU A 66 -14.29 7.37 -27.56
N LEU A 67 -15.24 6.64 -26.94
CA LEU A 67 -16.62 6.54 -27.42
C LEU A 67 -17.29 7.93 -27.40
N ILE A 68 -17.19 8.65 -26.29
CA ILE A 68 -17.74 10.01 -26.15
C ILE A 68 -17.13 10.93 -27.22
N ALA A 69 -15.81 10.92 -27.39
CA ALA A 69 -15.13 11.71 -28.42
C ALA A 69 -15.64 11.39 -29.84
N ARG A 70 -15.94 10.12 -30.12
CA ARG A 70 -16.43 9.65 -31.42
C ARG A 70 -17.87 10.09 -31.69
N GLU A 71 -18.74 10.01 -30.69
CA GLU A 71 -20.18 10.30 -30.84
C GLU A 71 -20.49 11.79 -30.78
N TYR A 72 -19.79 12.54 -29.93
CA TYR A 72 -20.09 13.94 -29.64
C TYR A 72 -19.06 14.91 -30.25
N GLY A 73 -17.94 14.41 -30.79
CA GLY A 73 -16.89 15.22 -31.40
C GLY A 73 -15.97 15.92 -30.39
N ASP A 74 -16.23 15.79 -29.09
CA ASP A 74 -15.43 16.31 -27.98
C ASP A 74 -15.51 15.37 -26.77
N THR A 75 -14.61 15.51 -25.80
CA THR A 75 -14.58 14.65 -24.60
C THR A 75 -13.94 15.37 -23.41
N PHE A 76 -14.00 14.77 -22.23
CA PHE A 76 -13.37 15.31 -21.02
C PHE A 76 -11.85 15.08 -21.03
N THR A 77 -11.13 15.90 -20.25
CA THR A 77 -9.72 15.66 -19.95
C THR A 77 -9.62 14.49 -18.96
N MET A 78 -9.01 13.39 -19.38
CA MET A 78 -8.72 12.24 -18.53
C MET A 78 -7.38 12.42 -17.84
N ARG A 79 -7.41 12.72 -16.54
CA ARG A 79 -6.21 12.81 -15.70
C ARG A 79 -5.93 11.46 -15.06
N VAL A 80 -4.90 10.77 -15.53
CA VAL A 80 -4.47 9.50 -14.96
C VAL A 80 -3.38 9.77 -13.93
N VAL A 81 -3.55 9.24 -12.73
CA VAL A 81 -2.69 9.52 -11.59
C VAL A 81 -2.06 8.22 -11.08
N THR A 82 -0.75 8.11 -11.23
CA THR A 82 0.04 7.03 -10.62
C THR A 82 0.60 7.48 -9.29
N MET A 83 0.21 6.78 -8.23
CA MET A 83 0.73 7.01 -6.88
C MET A 83 1.94 6.11 -6.65
N ARG A 84 3.13 6.71 -6.56
CA ARG A 84 4.35 5.96 -6.30
C ARG A 84 4.63 5.94 -4.80
N HIS A 85 4.59 4.74 -4.22
CA HIS A 85 5.11 4.50 -2.88
C HIS A 85 6.53 3.92 -2.95
N ALA A 86 7.30 4.03 -1.86
CA ALA A 86 8.69 3.51 -1.83
C ALA A 86 8.80 2.03 -2.17
N GLY A 87 7.83 1.21 -1.75
CA GLY A 87 7.79 -0.21 -2.09
C GLY A 87 7.39 -0.55 -3.53
N MET A 88 7.30 0.42 -4.45
CA MET A 88 6.87 0.18 -5.83
C MET A 88 8.12 -0.09 -6.70
N PRO A 89 8.36 -1.35 -7.11
CA PRO A 89 9.53 -1.67 -7.91
C PRO A 89 9.40 -1.14 -9.34
N TYR A 90 10.54 -1.00 -10.02
CA TYR A 90 10.60 -0.54 -11.41
C TYR A 90 9.70 -1.37 -12.35
N ALA A 91 9.57 -2.68 -12.11
CA ALA A 91 8.69 -3.55 -12.90
C ALA A 91 7.22 -3.05 -12.91
N VAL A 92 6.74 -2.49 -11.80
CA VAL A 92 5.39 -1.89 -11.72
C VAL A 92 5.32 -0.60 -12.52
N MET A 93 6.31 0.29 -12.39
CA MET A 93 6.41 1.52 -13.19
C MET A 93 6.46 1.20 -14.71
N ALA A 94 7.17 0.14 -15.09
CA ALA A 94 7.23 -0.33 -16.47
C ALA A 94 5.89 -0.91 -16.97
N ASN A 95 5.10 -1.56 -16.11
CA ASN A 95 3.74 -1.98 -16.45
C ASN A 95 2.82 -0.77 -16.66
N VAL A 96 2.97 0.27 -15.85
CA VAL A 96 2.23 1.52 -16.00
C VAL A 96 2.54 2.15 -17.36
N ASP A 97 3.83 2.30 -17.68
CA ASP A 97 4.30 2.85 -18.95
C ASP A 97 3.81 2.04 -20.17
N ARG A 98 3.91 0.70 -20.12
CA ARG A 98 3.37 -0.17 -21.19
C ARG A 98 1.88 0.05 -21.42
N SER A 99 1.11 0.20 -20.34
CA SER A 99 -0.34 0.45 -20.45
C SER A 99 -0.64 1.82 -21.03
N TYR A 100 0.12 2.85 -20.64
CA TYR A 100 0.01 4.19 -21.22
C TYR A 100 0.34 4.24 -22.71
N GLN A 101 1.38 3.51 -23.13
CA GLN A 101 1.75 3.35 -24.53
C GLN A 101 0.69 2.59 -25.33
N ALA A 102 0.21 1.46 -24.82
CA ALA A 102 -0.83 0.65 -25.47
C ALA A 102 -2.13 1.42 -25.67
N LEU A 103 -2.52 2.23 -24.69
CA LEU A 103 -3.72 3.07 -24.73
C LEU A 103 -3.52 4.40 -25.46
N ARG A 104 -2.29 4.65 -25.96
CA ARG A 104 -1.87 5.87 -26.66
C ARG A 104 -2.21 7.14 -25.90
N LEU A 105 -1.95 7.14 -24.59
CA LEU A 105 -2.30 8.25 -23.71
C LEU A 105 -1.32 9.41 -23.84
N TYR A 106 -0.03 9.14 -24.07
CA TYR A 106 0.99 10.18 -24.28
C TYR A 106 0.71 11.09 -25.48
N ASP A 107 0.05 10.54 -26.50
CA ASP A 107 -0.19 11.21 -27.78
C ASP A 107 -1.57 11.87 -27.87
N ASP A 108 -2.37 11.81 -26.80
CA ASP A 108 -3.72 12.35 -26.77
C ASP A 108 -3.78 13.62 -25.91
N PRO A 109 -4.13 14.79 -26.48
CA PRO A 109 -4.15 16.06 -25.74
C PRO A 109 -5.24 16.14 -24.67
N ASP A 110 -6.26 15.26 -24.73
CA ASP A 110 -7.29 15.17 -23.68
C ASP A 110 -6.88 14.14 -22.60
N CYS A 111 -5.60 13.76 -22.54
CA CYS A 111 -5.04 12.88 -21.51
C CYS A 111 -3.89 13.58 -20.78
N GLU A 112 -3.95 13.59 -19.46
CA GLU A 112 -2.87 14.09 -18.59
C GLU A 112 -2.36 12.94 -17.72
N LEU A 113 -1.05 12.70 -17.76
CA LEU A 113 -0.42 11.59 -17.04
C LEU A 113 0.45 12.13 -15.91
N LEU A 114 0.04 11.88 -14.67
CA LEU A 114 0.68 12.40 -13.47
C LEU A 114 1.25 11.28 -12.61
N LEU A 115 2.38 11.58 -11.97
CA LEU A 115 3.02 10.80 -10.93
C LEU A 115 2.97 11.60 -9.62
N VAL A 116 2.40 11.00 -8.59
CA VAL A 116 2.46 11.53 -7.22
C VAL A 116 3.53 10.76 -6.45
N ASP A 117 4.55 11.46 -5.97
CA ASP A 117 5.62 10.92 -5.14
C ASP A 117 5.78 11.80 -3.90
N GLY A 118 5.44 11.26 -2.74
CA GLY A 118 5.34 12.05 -1.51
C GLY A 118 4.29 13.15 -1.61
N ASN A 119 4.73 14.40 -1.49
CA ASN A 119 3.85 15.59 -1.55
C ASN A 119 3.97 16.33 -2.89
N GLU A 120 4.66 15.74 -3.88
CA GLU A 120 4.85 16.33 -5.19
C GLU A 120 3.94 15.68 -6.23
N VAL A 121 3.38 16.51 -7.11
CA VAL A 121 2.67 16.09 -8.31
C VAL A 121 3.53 16.46 -9.52
N ASN A 122 3.88 15.47 -10.33
CA ASN A 122 4.79 15.62 -11.45
C ASN A 122 4.22 14.97 -12.72
N PRO A 123 4.64 15.37 -13.93
CA PRO A 123 4.39 14.58 -15.13
C PRO A 123 4.98 13.17 -14.99
N PHE A 124 4.24 12.17 -15.48
CA PHE A 124 4.69 10.79 -15.41
C PHE A 124 5.87 10.54 -16.36
N HIS A 125 6.96 10.00 -15.80
CA HIS A 125 8.07 9.44 -16.55
C HIS A 125 8.50 8.13 -15.88
N VAL A 126 8.61 7.05 -16.65
CA VAL A 126 8.94 5.71 -16.14
C VAL A 126 10.27 5.66 -15.40
N ASP A 127 11.27 6.38 -15.92
CA ASP A 127 12.63 6.43 -15.38
C ASP A 127 12.84 7.53 -14.35
N ARG A 128 11.78 8.22 -13.90
CA ARG A 128 11.95 9.25 -12.88
C ARG A 128 12.53 8.63 -11.61
N PRO A 129 13.63 9.13 -11.05
CA PRO A 129 14.13 8.64 -9.77
C PRO A 129 13.14 8.98 -8.66
N GLN A 130 13.03 8.12 -7.66
CA GLN A 130 12.23 8.42 -6.48
C GLN A 130 12.94 9.47 -5.62
N SER A 131 12.17 10.36 -4.98
CA SER A 131 12.75 11.32 -4.06
C SER A 131 13.45 10.61 -2.87
N PRO A 132 14.74 10.91 -2.58
CA PRO A 132 15.43 10.36 -1.42
C PRO A 132 14.72 10.65 -0.10
N GLU A 133 14.06 11.81 0.00
CA GLU A 133 13.30 12.20 1.20
C GLU A 133 12.09 11.29 1.40
N VAL A 134 11.40 10.91 0.32
CA VAL A 134 10.26 9.99 0.38
C VAL A 134 10.72 8.58 0.76
N VAL A 135 11.87 8.14 0.24
CA VAL A 135 12.46 6.84 0.62
C VAL A 135 12.81 6.82 2.10
N GLU A 136 13.52 7.85 2.60
CA GLU A 136 13.89 7.95 4.01
C GLU A 136 12.66 8.05 4.94
N ARG A 137 11.64 8.80 4.52
CA ARG A 137 10.35 8.90 5.25
C ARG A 137 9.70 7.52 5.42
N ASN A 138 9.61 6.76 4.33
CA ASN A 138 9.03 5.41 4.35
C ASN A 138 9.89 4.44 5.15
N ARG A 139 11.22 4.49 4.99
CA ARG A 139 12.17 3.70 5.79
C ARG A 139 11.94 3.91 7.29
N THR A 140 11.87 5.16 7.71
CA THR A 140 11.63 5.54 9.10
C THR A 140 10.27 5.01 9.59
N ASP A 141 9.21 5.11 8.79
CA ASP A 141 7.87 4.59 9.15
C ASP A 141 7.85 3.07 9.31
N ILE A 142 8.54 2.34 8.42
CA ILE A 142 8.71 0.89 8.47
C ILE A 142 9.44 0.48 9.74
N LEU A 143 10.59 1.09 10.04
CA LEU A 143 11.41 0.74 11.19
C LEU A 143 10.69 1.04 12.51
N MET A 144 10.10 2.22 12.64
CA MET A 144 9.35 2.61 13.84
C MET A 144 8.14 1.71 14.08
N THR A 145 7.39 1.38 13.04
CA THR A 145 6.21 0.52 13.18
C THR A 145 6.61 -0.93 13.41
N GLY A 146 7.57 -1.45 12.66
CA GLY A 146 8.05 -2.83 12.78
C GLY A 146 8.62 -3.14 14.16
N HIS A 147 9.37 -2.21 14.76
CA HIS A 147 9.83 -2.34 16.15
C HIS A 147 8.68 -2.34 17.18
N ARG A 148 7.49 -1.82 16.87
CA ARG A 148 6.32 -1.87 17.76
C ARG A 148 5.42 -3.07 17.54
N THR A 149 5.60 -3.78 16.43
CA THR A 149 4.72 -4.88 16.02
C THR A 149 5.44 -6.19 15.75
N PHE A 150 6.66 -6.37 16.27
CA PHE A 150 7.49 -7.56 16.04
C PHE A 150 7.70 -7.86 14.55
N ALA A 151 7.73 -6.81 13.71
CA ALA A 151 7.71 -6.91 12.26
C ALA A 151 6.50 -7.69 11.68
N ASP A 152 5.31 -7.64 12.31
CA ASP A 152 4.08 -8.12 11.67
C ASP A 152 3.87 -7.36 10.35
N GLY A 153 3.77 -8.10 9.24
CA GLY A 153 3.91 -7.56 7.90
C GLY A 153 2.95 -6.41 7.61
N ARG A 154 1.68 -6.53 7.98
CA ARG A 154 0.69 -5.50 7.64
C ARG A 154 0.83 -4.18 8.38
N PRO A 155 0.89 -4.14 9.72
CA PRO A 155 1.16 -2.87 10.38
C PRO A 155 2.48 -2.25 9.90
N THR A 156 3.51 -3.08 9.68
CA THR A 156 4.86 -2.61 9.27
C THR A 156 4.85 -1.92 7.91
N PHE A 157 4.10 -2.44 6.91
CA PHE A 157 4.18 -1.95 5.53
C PHE A 157 2.92 -1.22 5.03
N CYS A 158 1.72 -1.58 5.51
CA CYS A 158 0.45 -1.11 4.93
C CYS A 158 -0.11 0.15 5.61
N ASN A 159 0.08 0.32 6.92
CA ASN A 159 -0.64 1.36 7.67
C ASN A 159 -0.27 2.78 7.19
N ALA A 160 1.02 3.13 7.18
CA ALA A 160 1.50 4.42 6.69
C ALA A 160 1.20 4.63 5.20
N CYS A 161 1.27 3.54 4.42
CA CYS A 161 0.94 3.54 3.00
C CYS A 161 -0.53 3.91 2.73
N ASN A 162 -1.49 3.39 3.50
CA ASN A 162 -2.90 3.75 3.33
C ASN A 162 -3.16 5.26 3.50
N PHE A 163 -2.48 5.89 4.47
CA PHE A 163 -2.54 7.35 4.63
C PHE A 163 -1.86 8.07 3.47
N SER A 164 -0.75 7.53 2.96
CA SER A 164 -0.06 8.07 1.78
C SER A 164 -0.93 8.02 0.53
N VAL A 165 -1.72 6.96 0.35
CA VAL A 165 -2.72 6.84 -0.73
C VAL A 165 -3.77 7.95 -0.59
N ALA A 166 -4.36 8.12 0.59
CA ALA A 166 -5.34 9.19 0.83
C ALA A 166 -4.74 10.59 0.59
N ALA A 167 -3.50 10.83 1.02
CA ALA A 167 -2.77 12.07 0.77
C ALA A 167 -2.60 12.31 -0.74
N ALA A 168 -2.19 11.29 -1.49
CA ALA A 168 -1.99 11.40 -2.93
C ALA A 168 -3.30 11.63 -3.70
N PHE A 169 -4.42 11.01 -3.29
CA PHE A 169 -5.75 11.33 -3.83
C PHE A 169 -6.13 12.80 -3.58
N GLY A 170 -5.92 13.30 -2.36
CA GLY A 170 -6.18 14.70 -2.01
C GLY A 170 -5.36 15.68 -2.86
N LEU A 171 -4.06 15.44 -2.97
CA LEU A 171 -3.13 16.24 -3.77
C LEU A 171 -3.53 16.24 -5.25
N ALA A 172 -3.76 15.06 -5.83
CA ALA A 172 -4.11 14.92 -7.24
C ALA A 172 -5.49 15.53 -7.57
N ALA A 173 -6.46 15.40 -6.66
CA ALA A 173 -7.79 15.98 -6.82
C ALA A 173 -7.77 17.52 -6.71
N ALA A 174 -6.81 18.10 -5.98
CA ALA A 174 -6.63 19.55 -5.83
C ALA A 174 -5.69 20.17 -6.88
N TYR A 175 -4.90 19.36 -7.58
CA TYR A 175 -3.88 19.79 -8.54
C TYR A 175 -4.47 20.60 -9.71
N ASP A 176 -3.82 21.71 -10.05
CA ASP A 176 -4.11 22.58 -11.19
C ASP A 176 -5.61 22.88 -11.42
N GLY A 177 -6.25 23.56 -10.47
CA GLY A 177 -7.69 23.88 -10.52
C GLY A 177 -8.62 22.72 -10.09
N GLY A 178 -8.04 21.54 -9.89
CA GLY A 178 -8.66 20.34 -9.37
C GLY A 178 -9.61 19.65 -10.33
N VAL A 179 -10.08 18.47 -9.94
CA VAL A 179 -10.88 17.60 -10.81
C VAL A 179 -12.38 17.70 -10.52
N ASP A 180 -13.21 17.42 -11.52
CA ASP A 180 -14.67 17.44 -11.41
C ASP A 180 -15.21 16.09 -10.95
N MET A 181 -14.54 15.00 -11.30
CA MET A 181 -14.98 13.63 -11.03
C MET A 181 -13.78 12.72 -10.77
N ILE A 182 -13.88 11.83 -9.79
CA ILE A 182 -12.96 10.69 -9.60
C ILE A 182 -13.70 9.41 -9.97
N VAL A 183 -13.10 8.61 -10.85
CA VAL A 183 -13.61 7.29 -11.20
C VAL A 183 -13.09 6.26 -10.20
N THR A 184 -13.98 5.39 -9.73
CA THR A 184 -13.65 4.23 -8.88
C THR A 184 -14.26 2.94 -9.41
N GLY A 185 -13.49 1.87 -9.30
CA GLY A 185 -13.94 0.50 -9.56
C GLY A 185 -14.57 -0.17 -8.34
N ASP A 186 -14.54 0.45 -7.16
CA ASP A 186 -14.96 -0.17 -5.90
C ASP A 186 -16.47 -0.39 -5.86
N SER A 187 -16.87 -1.52 -5.28
CA SER A 187 -18.29 -1.82 -5.05
C SER A 187 -18.92 -0.84 -4.04
N PRO A 188 -20.23 -0.54 -4.12
CA PRO A 188 -20.91 0.25 -3.11
C PRO A 188 -20.78 -0.31 -1.68
N GLN A 189 -20.69 -1.64 -1.54
CA GLN A 189 -20.45 -2.29 -0.25
C GLN A 189 -19.05 -1.99 0.29
N GLU A 190 -18.04 -1.97 -0.57
CA GLU A 190 -16.65 -1.67 -0.21
C GLU A 190 -16.49 -0.21 0.18
N GLN A 191 -17.00 0.72 -0.63
CA GLN A 191 -17.01 2.16 -0.31
C GLN A 191 -17.70 2.43 1.04
N ARG A 192 -18.86 1.79 1.28
CA ARG A 192 -19.57 1.89 2.56
C ARG A 192 -18.74 1.33 3.72
N SER A 193 -18.03 0.22 3.51
CA SER A 193 -17.19 -0.42 4.53
C SER A 193 -16.04 0.50 4.94
N TYR A 194 -15.33 1.10 3.98
CA TYR A 194 -14.29 2.09 4.25
C TYR A 194 -14.83 3.32 4.99
N PHE A 195 -15.96 3.87 4.54
CA PHE A 195 -16.59 5.02 5.21
C PHE A 195 -16.96 4.72 6.68
N LEU A 196 -17.55 3.54 6.94
CA LEU A 196 -17.90 3.11 8.29
C LEU A 196 -16.66 2.85 9.15
N TRP A 197 -15.58 2.32 8.57
CA TRP A 197 -14.30 2.14 9.25
C TRP A 197 -13.70 3.49 9.67
N ILE A 198 -13.64 4.49 8.76
CA ILE A 198 -13.19 5.85 9.07
C ILE A 198 -14.03 6.45 10.21
N CYS A 199 -15.36 6.38 10.13
CA CYS A 199 -16.24 6.93 11.16
C CYS A 199 -16.05 6.23 12.52
N ARG A 200 -15.77 4.91 12.53
CA ARG A 200 -15.52 4.17 13.76
C ARG A 200 -14.21 4.61 14.40
N LEU A 201 -13.15 4.70 13.61
CA LEU A 201 -11.84 5.13 14.07
C LEU A 201 -11.89 6.58 14.57
N ALA A 202 -12.58 7.46 13.84
CA ALA A 202 -12.79 8.84 14.25
C ALA A 202 -13.45 8.96 15.64
N ARG A 203 -14.52 8.20 15.89
CA ARG A 203 -15.19 8.17 17.20
C ARG A 203 -14.28 7.67 18.31
N ARG A 204 -13.49 6.62 18.06
CA ARG A 204 -12.58 6.06 19.07
C ARG A 204 -11.45 7.01 19.43
N LEU A 205 -11.00 7.82 18.48
CA LEU A 205 -9.95 8.82 18.69
C LEU A 205 -10.49 10.16 19.20
N GLY A 206 -11.81 10.31 19.30
CA GLY A 206 -12.43 11.58 19.68
C GLY A 206 -12.21 12.71 18.67
N VAL A 207 -11.89 12.37 17.42
CA VAL A 207 -11.77 13.34 16.32
C VAL A 207 -13.12 13.56 15.65
N ARG A 208 -13.20 14.59 14.80
CA ARG A 208 -14.47 14.99 14.18
C ARG A 208 -14.94 13.92 13.20
N LEU A 209 -16.26 13.80 13.06
CA LEU A 209 -16.86 12.97 12.02
C LEU A 209 -16.98 13.76 10.72
N PRO A 210 -17.06 13.08 9.56
CA PRO A 210 -17.26 13.76 8.29
C PRO A 210 -18.56 14.57 8.30
N GLU A 211 -18.45 15.83 7.92
CA GLU A 211 -19.55 16.79 7.79
C GLU A 211 -20.42 16.42 6.58
N ARG A 212 -21.73 16.56 6.76
CA ARG A 212 -22.70 16.42 5.67
C ARG A 212 -22.99 17.81 5.11
N GLY A 213 -22.94 17.92 3.78
CA GLY A 213 -23.36 19.13 3.08
C GLY A 213 -24.88 19.32 3.12
N GLU A 214 -25.33 20.43 2.54
CA GLU A 214 -26.75 20.82 2.47
C GLU A 214 -27.62 19.78 1.75
N SER A 215 -27.06 19.04 0.80
CA SER A 215 -27.70 17.92 0.10
C SER A 215 -27.83 16.64 0.93
N GLY A 216 -27.27 16.62 2.15
CA GLY A 216 -27.21 15.43 3.02
C GLY A 216 -26.09 14.44 2.67
N SER A 217 -25.34 14.64 1.59
CA SER A 217 -24.16 13.84 1.23
C SER A 217 -22.89 14.34 1.93
N VAL A 218 -21.95 13.44 2.19
CA VAL A 218 -20.64 13.79 2.75
C VAL A 218 -19.71 14.21 1.62
N SER A 219 -19.02 15.34 1.77
CA SER A 219 -18.04 15.78 0.76
C SER A 219 -16.73 15.01 0.89
N PHE A 220 -16.03 14.80 -0.23
CA PHE A 220 -14.73 14.11 -0.22
C PHE A 220 -13.71 14.81 0.67
N GLY A 221 -13.63 16.15 0.57
CA GLY A 221 -12.74 16.95 1.41
C GLY A 221 -13.02 16.79 2.91
N SER A 222 -14.29 16.58 3.30
CA SER A 222 -14.60 16.29 4.70
C SER A 222 -14.11 14.92 5.14
N VAL A 223 -14.20 13.89 4.28
CA VAL A 223 -13.62 12.57 4.56
C VAL A 223 -12.10 12.68 4.68
N LEU A 224 -11.43 13.36 3.75
CA LEU A 224 -9.98 13.58 3.78
C LEU A 224 -9.54 14.34 5.03
N SER A 225 -10.29 15.33 5.49
CA SER A 225 -10.00 16.05 6.75
C SER A 225 -10.04 15.14 7.97
N VAL A 226 -10.95 14.16 8.00
CA VAL A 226 -11.01 13.17 9.09
C VAL A 226 -9.84 12.19 8.98
N ILE A 227 -9.49 11.76 7.76
CA ILE A 227 -8.30 10.92 7.55
C ILE A 227 -7.03 11.67 7.97
N ASP A 228 -6.92 12.97 7.72
CA ASP A 228 -5.81 13.82 8.13
C ASP A 228 -5.64 13.85 9.67
N ASP A 229 -6.75 14.00 10.40
CA ASP A 229 -6.76 13.96 11.86
C ASP A 229 -6.34 12.56 12.39
N ILE A 230 -6.83 11.49 11.75
CA ILE A 230 -6.45 10.10 12.08
C ILE A 230 -4.95 9.86 11.79
N ALA A 231 -4.46 10.32 10.63
CA ALA A 231 -3.07 10.19 10.22
C ALA A 231 -2.15 10.91 11.22
N ALA A 232 -2.51 12.13 11.62
CA ALA A 232 -1.75 12.87 12.61
C ALA A 232 -1.71 12.18 13.97
N ALA A 233 -2.82 11.59 14.42
CA ALA A 233 -2.86 10.79 15.64
C ALA A 233 -1.98 9.52 15.51
N TYR A 234 -2.04 8.83 14.37
CA TYR A 234 -1.20 7.67 14.09
C TYR A 234 0.29 8.00 14.13
N PHE A 235 0.72 9.03 13.40
CA PHE A 235 2.14 9.40 13.35
C PHE A 235 2.64 10.02 14.65
N ALA A 236 1.76 10.66 15.45
CA ALA A 236 2.11 11.08 16.80
C ALA A 236 2.29 9.89 17.77
N ASP A 237 1.53 8.81 17.61
CA ASP A 237 1.70 7.58 18.39
C ASP A 237 3.00 6.84 17.99
N ILE A 238 3.36 6.83 16.70
CA ILE A 238 4.54 6.14 16.18
C ILE A 238 5.83 6.95 16.44
N HIS A 239 5.87 8.22 16.05
CA HIS A 239 7.07 9.07 16.13
C HIS A 239 7.19 9.85 17.44
N GLY A 240 6.11 9.89 18.22
CA GLY A 240 6.00 10.67 19.44
C GLY A 240 5.37 12.04 19.17
N THR A 241 4.64 12.57 20.16
CA THR A 241 3.90 13.84 20.03
C THR A 241 4.79 15.07 19.80
N GLY A 242 6.09 14.96 20.10
CA GLY A 242 7.10 15.99 19.84
C GLY A 242 7.64 16.02 18.40
N ALA A 243 7.39 14.98 17.60
CA ALA A 243 7.91 14.82 16.23
C ALA A 243 7.13 15.67 15.21
N LYS A 244 7.15 16.99 15.39
CA LYS A 244 6.33 17.94 14.62
C LYS A 244 6.61 17.88 13.12
N THR A 245 7.87 17.73 12.74
CA THR A 245 8.28 17.66 11.33
C THR A 245 7.73 16.39 10.69
N GLU A 246 7.95 15.24 11.35
CA GLU A 246 7.49 13.95 10.86
C GLU A 246 5.97 13.90 10.70
N ILE A 247 5.22 14.49 11.63
CA ILE A 247 3.75 14.58 11.55
C ILE A 247 3.32 15.54 10.42
N ALA A 248 3.97 16.69 10.29
CA ALA A 248 3.62 17.70 9.28
C ALA A 248 3.81 17.18 7.85
N GLU A 249 4.90 16.44 7.61
CA GLU A 249 5.21 15.85 6.30
C GLU A 249 4.23 14.76 5.87
N ARG A 250 3.39 14.26 6.79
CA ARG A 250 2.46 13.14 6.59
C ARG A 250 0.99 13.56 6.72
N ARG A 251 0.72 14.86 6.65
CA ARG A 251 -0.64 15.41 6.57
C ARG A 251 -1.27 15.08 5.22
N VAL A 252 -2.59 15.00 5.22
CA VAL A 252 -3.42 14.73 4.04
C VAL A 252 -4.02 16.04 3.56
N GLU A 253 -3.86 16.36 2.27
CA GLU A 253 -4.51 17.53 1.66
C GLU A 253 -6.02 17.26 1.54
N ALA A 254 -6.83 18.10 2.18
CA ALA A 254 -8.29 17.95 2.24
C ALA A 254 -9.03 19.03 1.42
N ARG A 255 -8.32 20.05 0.93
CA ARG A 255 -8.88 21.16 0.14
C ARG A 255 -9.05 20.76 -1.32
N VAL A 256 -10.09 19.96 -1.55
CA VAL A 256 -10.51 19.55 -2.89
C VAL A 256 -11.67 20.42 -3.40
N PRO A 257 -11.88 20.52 -4.73
CA PRO A 257 -12.99 21.26 -5.28
C PRO A 257 -14.35 20.81 -4.73
N ARG A 258 -15.24 21.76 -4.40
CA ARG A 258 -16.60 21.45 -3.91
C ARG A 258 -17.47 20.73 -4.93
N ARG A 259 -17.17 20.90 -6.22
CA ARG A 259 -17.90 20.28 -7.35
C ARG A 259 -17.51 18.82 -7.58
N LEU A 260 -16.46 18.34 -6.91
CA LEU A 260 -15.92 17.00 -7.09
C LEU A 260 -16.98 15.93 -6.75
N SER A 261 -17.25 15.04 -7.69
CA SER A 261 -18.09 13.86 -7.52
C SER A 261 -17.29 12.55 -7.61
N PHE A 262 -17.86 11.47 -7.08
CA PHE A 262 -17.37 10.12 -7.30
C PHE A 262 -18.26 9.41 -8.30
N PHE A 263 -17.64 8.78 -9.28
CA PHE A 263 -18.32 8.00 -10.31
C PHE A 263 -17.85 6.55 -10.25
N THR A 264 -18.79 5.64 -10.00
CA THR A 264 -18.48 4.21 -9.98
C THR A 264 -18.74 3.60 -11.35
N ILE A 265 -17.77 2.82 -11.84
CA ILE A 265 -17.96 1.95 -13.02
C ILE A 265 -18.35 0.52 -12.62
N TYR A 266 -18.45 0.21 -11.33
CA TYR A 266 -18.63 -1.16 -10.83
C TYR A 266 -19.87 -1.86 -11.42
N THR A 267 -20.96 -1.11 -11.62
CA THR A 267 -22.20 -1.64 -12.22
C THR A 267 -22.08 -1.96 -13.70
N ASP A 268 -21.08 -1.37 -14.36
CA ASP A 268 -20.92 -1.38 -15.81
C ASP A 268 -19.82 -2.38 -16.24
N THR A 269 -19.17 -3.05 -15.28
CA THR A 269 -18.01 -3.94 -15.54
C THR A 269 -18.28 -5.37 -15.08
N ALA A 270 -17.90 -6.35 -15.91
CA ALA A 270 -17.90 -7.76 -15.51
C ALA A 270 -16.56 -8.11 -14.84
N TYR A 271 -16.47 -8.03 -13.51
CA TYR A 271 -15.26 -8.38 -12.73
C TYR A 271 -14.93 -9.89 -12.68
N ALA A 272 -15.31 -10.68 -13.69
CA ALA A 272 -14.97 -12.09 -13.73
C ALA A 272 -13.46 -12.25 -13.95
N SER A 273 -12.77 -12.86 -12.99
CA SER A 273 -11.30 -12.89 -12.86
C SER A 273 -10.55 -13.65 -13.97
N GLY A 274 -11.24 -14.18 -14.99
CA GLY A 274 -10.65 -14.86 -16.15
C GLY A 274 -10.84 -14.14 -17.49
N ASP A 275 -11.79 -13.21 -17.60
CA ASP A 275 -12.26 -12.71 -18.91
C ASP A 275 -11.35 -11.60 -19.50
N HIS A 276 -10.43 -11.06 -18.70
CA HIS A 276 -9.60 -9.90 -19.07
C HIS A 276 -8.17 -10.24 -19.51
N TRP A 277 -7.84 -11.51 -19.72
CA TRP A 277 -6.44 -11.92 -19.96
C TRP A 277 -5.87 -11.38 -21.27
N GLU A 278 -6.65 -11.42 -22.35
CA GLU A 278 -6.24 -10.91 -23.67
C GLU A 278 -6.01 -9.39 -23.63
N LEU A 279 -6.89 -8.66 -22.92
CA LEU A 279 -6.71 -7.24 -22.67
C LEU A 279 -5.42 -6.97 -21.86
N LEU A 280 -5.23 -7.67 -20.74
CA LEU A 280 -4.10 -7.41 -19.84
C LEU A 280 -2.76 -7.78 -20.47
N THR A 281 -2.61 -9.00 -20.97
CA THR A 281 -1.30 -9.50 -21.44
C THR A 281 -1.07 -9.31 -22.93
N GLY A 282 -2.12 -9.40 -23.75
CA GLY A 282 -2.04 -9.19 -25.19
C GLY A 282 -1.98 -7.71 -25.54
N TYR A 283 -3.02 -6.96 -25.18
CA TYR A 283 -3.16 -5.55 -25.57
C TYR A 283 -2.32 -4.59 -24.70
N LEU A 284 -2.50 -4.62 -23.37
CA LEU A 284 -1.77 -3.75 -22.44
C LEU A 284 -0.33 -4.20 -22.18
N ARG A 285 0.05 -5.40 -22.64
CA ARG A 285 1.39 -5.98 -22.48
C ARG A 285 1.83 -6.04 -21.01
N PHE A 286 0.89 -6.30 -20.11
CA PHE A 286 1.14 -6.44 -18.69
C PHE A 286 2.05 -7.64 -18.43
N VAL A 287 3.10 -7.45 -17.63
CA VAL A 287 4.07 -8.48 -17.25
C VAL A 287 3.90 -8.79 -15.77
N PHE A 288 3.69 -10.06 -15.46
CA PHE A 288 3.71 -10.56 -14.09
C PHE A 288 5.15 -10.85 -13.67
N ASP A 289 5.70 -9.98 -12.81
CA ASP A 289 7.09 -10.05 -12.36
C ASP A 289 7.30 -11.08 -11.22
N ASP A 290 8.50 -11.66 -11.17
CA ASP A 290 8.88 -12.69 -10.21
C ASP A 290 9.10 -12.18 -8.78
N THR A 291 9.45 -10.90 -8.62
CA THR A 291 9.65 -10.25 -7.31
C THR A 291 8.43 -9.48 -6.83
N ALA A 292 7.60 -9.02 -7.77
CA ALA A 292 6.46 -8.14 -7.54
C ALA A 292 5.12 -8.79 -7.93
N PHE A 293 4.94 -10.08 -7.63
CA PHE A 293 3.72 -10.84 -7.95
C PHE A 293 2.53 -10.35 -7.11
N ASN A 294 2.07 -9.17 -7.49
CA ASN A 294 1.04 -8.38 -6.85
C ASN A 294 -0.22 -8.57 -7.67
N PHE A 295 -1.21 -9.24 -7.08
CA PHE A 295 -2.52 -9.38 -7.72
C PHE A 295 -3.41 -8.17 -7.52
N THR A 296 -3.03 -7.18 -6.69
CA THR A 296 -3.92 -6.05 -6.38
C THR A 296 -3.26 -4.68 -6.55
N GLU A 297 -4.11 -3.69 -6.80
CA GLU A 297 -3.83 -2.34 -7.33
C GLU A 297 -2.92 -1.43 -6.49
N SER A 298 -2.52 -1.83 -5.27
CA SER A 298 -1.90 -0.93 -4.28
C SER A 298 -1.08 -1.68 -3.22
N ASP A 299 -0.31 -2.68 -3.63
CA ASP A 299 0.48 -3.50 -2.71
C ASP A 299 1.80 -2.83 -2.33
N CYS A 300 1.72 -1.87 -1.41
CA CYS A 300 2.89 -1.30 -0.73
C CYS A 300 3.61 -2.28 0.20
N ALA A 301 3.01 -3.44 0.47
CA ALA A 301 3.67 -4.55 1.11
C ALA A 301 3.96 -5.64 0.09
N ASN A 302 5.25 -5.93 -0.12
CA ASN A 302 5.66 -7.08 -0.93
C ASN A 302 5.37 -8.39 -0.15
N PRO A 303 4.48 -9.29 -0.63
CA PRO A 303 4.15 -10.53 0.08
C PRO A 303 5.37 -11.42 0.34
N ALA A 304 6.38 -11.38 -0.53
CA ALA A 304 7.63 -12.13 -0.34
C ALA A 304 8.47 -11.54 0.80
N LEU A 305 8.44 -10.22 1.00
CA LEU A 305 9.10 -9.58 2.15
C LEU A 305 8.38 -9.91 3.47
N MET A 306 7.04 -10.02 3.46
CA MET A 306 6.28 -10.53 4.62
C MET A 306 6.62 -11.99 4.93
N ALA A 307 6.76 -12.83 3.90
CA ALA A 307 7.20 -14.22 4.04
C ALA A 307 8.62 -14.30 4.63
N HIS A 308 9.50 -13.40 4.20
CA HIS A 308 10.87 -13.28 4.71
C HIS A 308 10.89 -12.88 6.19
N LEU A 309 10.14 -11.86 6.60
CA LEU A 309 10.01 -11.48 8.02
C LEU A 309 9.45 -12.62 8.87
N ARG A 310 8.49 -13.38 8.33
CA ARG A 310 7.95 -14.56 8.99
C ARG A 310 9.02 -15.64 9.18
N ALA A 311 9.80 -15.92 8.14
CA ALA A 311 10.88 -16.89 8.19
C ALA A 311 12.00 -16.47 9.16
N LEU A 312 12.39 -15.19 9.17
CA LEU A 312 13.32 -14.62 10.17
C LEU A 312 12.79 -14.76 11.59
N ARG A 313 11.48 -14.53 11.81
CA ARG A 313 10.85 -14.73 13.13
C ARG A 313 10.98 -16.18 13.60
N CYS A 314 10.61 -17.14 12.75
CA CYS A 314 10.71 -18.56 13.09
C CYS A 314 12.16 -18.97 13.37
N GLU A 315 13.12 -18.50 12.57
CA GLU A 315 14.54 -18.79 12.74
C GLU A 315 15.10 -18.19 14.04
N ARG A 316 14.91 -16.89 14.25
CA ARG A 316 15.62 -16.13 15.28
C ARG A 316 14.94 -16.16 16.65
N LEU A 317 13.61 -16.12 16.69
CA LEU A 317 12.87 -16.15 17.96
C LEU A 317 12.46 -17.54 18.39
N TYR A 318 12.04 -18.38 17.45
CA TYR A 318 11.47 -19.69 17.76
C TYR A 318 12.46 -20.84 17.60
N GLY A 319 13.69 -20.57 17.15
CA GLY A 319 14.73 -21.58 16.97
C GLY A 319 14.39 -22.65 15.93
N GLN A 320 13.44 -22.36 15.04
CA GLN A 320 13.11 -23.22 13.91
C GLN A 320 14.07 -22.98 12.74
N ARG A 321 13.89 -23.69 11.62
CA ARG A 321 14.61 -23.37 10.38
C ARG A 321 13.88 -22.26 9.64
N TYR A 322 14.63 -21.37 9.00
CA TYR A 322 14.09 -20.34 8.11
C TYR A 322 13.12 -20.94 7.06
N ALA A 323 13.47 -22.09 6.49
CA ALA A 323 12.65 -22.80 5.51
C ALA A 323 11.25 -23.20 6.03
N ASP A 324 11.15 -23.56 7.32
CA ASP A 324 9.87 -23.97 7.91
C ASP A 324 8.94 -22.75 8.05
N GLY A 325 9.46 -21.62 8.53
CA GLY A 325 8.69 -20.37 8.61
C GLY A 325 8.28 -19.81 7.24
N LEU A 326 9.14 -19.97 6.22
CA LEU A 326 8.82 -19.61 4.84
C LEU A 326 7.68 -20.46 4.30
N ALA A 327 7.73 -21.78 4.50
CA ALA A 327 6.70 -22.72 4.06
C ALA A 327 5.35 -22.43 4.73
N GLU A 328 5.33 -22.14 6.03
CA GLU A 328 4.11 -21.73 6.75
C GLU A 328 3.43 -20.52 6.10
N TYR A 329 4.21 -19.49 5.73
CA TYR A 329 3.66 -18.30 5.09
C TYR A 329 3.14 -18.60 3.67
N VAL A 330 3.86 -19.42 2.91
CA VAL A 330 3.47 -19.83 1.54
C VAL A 330 2.13 -20.58 1.57
N GLU A 331 1.95 -21.53 2.49
CA GLU A 331 0.68 -22.24 2.65
C GLU A 331 -0.47 -21.29 3.02
N PHE A 332 -0.22 -20.35 3.94
CA PHE A 332 -1.17 -19.31 4.29
C PHE A 332 -1.58 -18.46 3.07
N ALA A 333 -0.61 -17.98 2.29
CA ALA A 333 -0.85 -17.17 1.10
C ALA A 333 -1.66 -17.94 0.03
N ILE A 334 -1.35 -19.21 -0.20
CA ILE A 334 -2.10 -20.04 -1.17
C ILE A 334 -3.56 -20.21 -0.74
N ASN A 335 -3.80 -20.44 0.55
CA ASN A 335 -5.17 -20.53 1.07
C ASN A 335 -5.93 -19.20 0.93
N LEU A 336 -5.24 -18.07 1.06
CA LEU A 336 -5.82 -16.74 0.79
C LEU A 336 -6.16 -16.57 -0.69
N MET A 337 -5.26 -16.94 -1.61
CA MET A 337 -5.48 -16.90 -3.06
C MET A 337 -6.69 -17.74 -3.48
N ARG A 338 -6.83 -18.96 -2.94
CA ARG A 338 -8.00 -19.83 -3.19
C ARG A 338 -9.28 -19.20 -2.66
N GLY A 339 -9.24 -18.61 -1.47
CA GLY A 339 -10.37 -17.86 -0.91
C GLY A 339 -10.81 -16.68 -1.78
N LYS A 340 -9.85 -16.06 -2.49
CA LYS A 340 -10.08 -14.99 -3.47
C LYS A 340 -10.43 -15.49 -4.87
N GLN A 341 -10.60 -16.80 -5.06
CA GLN A 341 -10.91 -17.42 -6.36
C GLN A 341 -9.90 -17.06 -7.46
N ILE A 342 -8.63 -16.92 -7.11
CA ILE A 342 -7.54 -16.75 -8.09
C ILE A 342 -7.40 -18.03 -8.91
N PRO A 343 -7.24 -17.95 -10.25
CA PRO A 343 -7.06 -19.13 -11.10
C PRO A 343 -5.94 -20.07 -10.64
N GLU A 344 -6.18 -21.40 -10.67
CA GLU A 344 -5.24 -22.38 -10.11
C GLU A 344 -3.87 -22.38 -10.82
N TYR A 345 -3.80 -22.03 -12.11
CA TYR A 345 -2.52 -21.92 -12.80
C TYR A 345 -1.62 -20.81 -12.21
N LEU A 346 -2.21 -19.70 -11.73
CA LEU A 346 -1.49 -18.62 -11.05
C LEU A 346 -1.06 -19.02 -9.63
N ILE A 347 -1.89 -19.82 -8.96
CA ILE A 347 -1.52 -20.44 -7.68
C ILE A 347 -0.32 -21.39 -7.89
N GLN A 348 -0.29 -22.13 -9.00
CA GLN A 348 0.84 -23.01 -9.33
C GLN A 348 2.12 -22.20 -9.61
N VAL A 349 2.03 -21.11 -10.37
CA VAL A 349 3.16 -20.19 -10.59
C VAL A 349 3.73 -19.68 -9.26
N MET A 350 2.86 -19.31 -8.31
CA MET A 350 3.28 -18.91 -6.96
C MET A 350 3.97 -20.08 -6.23
N ARG A 351 3.41 -21.29 -6.26
CA ARG A 351 4.01 -22.48 -5.62
C ARG A 351 5.40 -22.78 -6.16
N ASP A 352 5.55 -22.76 -7.48
CA ASP A 352 6.79 -23.14 -8.16
C ASP A 352 7.95 -22.20 -7.78
N ARG A 353 7.66 -20.93 -7.49
CA ARG A 353 8.65 -19.95 -7.00
C ARG A 353 9.35 -20.39 -5.73
N TYR A 354 8.58 -20.97 -4.80
CA TYR A 354 9.07 -21.43 -3.49
C TYR A 354 9.44 -22.92 -3.48
N ALA A 355 9.42 -23.58 -4.64
CA ALA A 355 9.76 -24.99 -4.77
C ALA A 355 11.26 -25.23 -4.95
N GLY A 356 11.71 -26.39 -4.46
CA GLY A 356 13.09 -26.87 -4.61
C GLY A 356 13.97 -26.64 -3.38
N PRO A 357 15.08 -27.39 -3.26
CA PRO A 357 15.93 -27.38 -2.07
C PRO A 357 16.59 -26.02 -1.81
N ASP A 358 16.92 -25.27 -2.88
CA ASP A 358 17.61 -23.98 -2.77
C ASP A 358 16.65 -22.79 -2.69
N ALA A 359 15.33 -23.01 -2.73
CA ALA A 359 14.34 -21.93 -2.71
C ALA A 359 14.41 -21.06 -1.46
N PRO A 360 14.55 -21.60 -0.23
CA PRO A 360 14.63 -20.76 0.97
C PRO A 360 15.80 -19.77 0.93
N GLU A 361 16.99 -20.22 0.52
CA GLU A 361 18.18 -19.38 0.46
C GLU A 361 18.10 -18.35 -0.66
N ARG A 362 17.64 -18.76 -1.85
CA ARG A 362 17.35 -17.83 -2.96
C ARG A 362 16.38 -16.73 -2.54
N MET A 363 15.28 -17.10 -1.87
CA MET A 363 14.28 -16.14 -1.42
C MET A 363 14.81 -15.21 -0.33
N ARG A 364 15.65 -15.72 0.59
CA ARG A 364 16.34 -14.88 1.60
C ARG A 364 17.21 -13.84 0.92
N GLN A 365 18.08 -14.25 -0.01
CA GLN A 365 18.98 -13.35 -0.74
C GLN A 365 18.21 -12.31 -1.55
N ALA A 366 17.18 -12.72 -2.28
CA ALA A 366 16.34 -11.82 -3.06
C ALA A 366 15.62 -10.79 -2.19
N MET A 367 15.08 -11.19 -1.04
CA MET A 367 14.35 -10.29 -0.15
C MET A 367 15.27 -9.36 0.66
N ASN A 368 16.48 -9.81 1.00
CA ASN A 368 17.51 -8.93 1.56
C ASN A 368 17.95 -7.86 0.57
N ALA A 369 18.22 -8.26 -0.69
CA ALA A 369 18.55 -7.31 -1.75
C ALA A 369 17.40 -6.31 -1.95
N TYR A 370 16.17 -6.79 -2.06
CA TYR A 370 15.00 -5.93 -2.19
C TYR A 370 14.84 -4.94 -1.03
N ALA A 371 14.97 -5.41 0.22
CA ALA A 371 14.85 -4.55 1.41
C ALA A 371 15.95 -3.47 1.46
N LEU A 372 17.18 -3.83 1.08
CA LEU A 372 18.31 -2.91 1.02
C LEU A 372 18.15 -1.89 -0.11
N ASP A 373 17.86 -2.34 -1.33
CA ASP A 373 17.80 -1.48 -2.51
C ASP A 373 16.60 -0.52 -2.45
N THR A 374 15.47 -0.98 -1.88
CA THR A 374 14.20 -0.24 -1.88
C THR A 374 14.05 0.67 -0.65
N PHE A 375 14.51 0.21 0.52
CA PHE A 375 14.29 0.91 1.79
C PHE A 375 15.60 1.21 2.55
N GLY A 376 16.75 0.77 2.04
CA GLY A 376 18.03 0.83 2.74
C GLY A 376 18.11 -0.13 3.94
N ILE A 377 17.17 -1.04 4.13
CA ILE A 377 17.04 -1.84 5.37
C ILE A 377 17.85 -3.13 5.23
N THR A 378 18.77 -3.36 6.17
CA THR A 378 19.58 -4.57 6.21
C THR A 378 18.85 -5.73 6.90
N GLU A 379 19.28 -6.98 6.65
CA GLU A 379 18.73 -8.14 7.38
C GLU A 379 18.86 -7.96 8.90
N GLU A 380 19.99 -7.42 9.37
CA GLU A 380 20.22 -7.11 10.78
C GLU A 380 19.14 -6.20 11.36
N GLN A 381 18.72 -5.17 10.62
CA GLN A 381 17.64 -4.26 11.02
C GLN A 381 16.26 -4.94 10.93
N LEU A 382 16.03 -5.83 9.95
CA LEU A 382 14.82 -6.66 9.90
C LEU A 382 14.73 -7.58 11.12
N VAL A 383 15.83 -8.23 11.50
CA VAL A 383 15.93 -9.07 12.69
C VAL A 383 15.70 -8.23 13.95
N ALA A 384 16.26 -7.03 14.04
CA ALA A 384 15.99 -6.13 15.16
C ALA A 384 14.49 -5.80 15.28
N MET A 385 13.77 -5.57 14.18
CA MET A 385 12.31 -5.38 14.22
C MET A 385 11.57 -6.64 14.69
N VAL A 386 12.01 -7.82 14.27
CA VAL A 386 11.42 -9.11 14.70
C VAL A 386 11.54 -9.29 16.21
N TYR A 387 12.68 -8.94 16.82
CA TYR A 387 12.87 -8.98 18.27
C TYR A 387 12.09 -7.90 19.02
N SER A 388 11.84 -6.74 18.39
CA SER A 388 11.33 -5.53 19.04
C SER A 388 12.07 -5.15 20.34
N PRO A 389 13.41 -5.11 20.34
CA PRO A 389 14.20 -5.08 21.57
C PRO A 389 14.14 -3.74 22.31
N PHE A 390 13.84 -2.66 21.60
CA PHE A 390 13.93 -1.31 22.14
C PHE A 390 12.65 -0.80 22.78
N ALA A 391 11.51 -1.45 22.60
CA ALA A 391 10.23 -1.00 23.13
C ALA A 391 9.92 -1.54 24.53
N GLU A 392 8.87 -1.02 25.17
CA GLU A 392 8.43 -1.42 26.52
C GLU A 392 9.57 -1.42 27.54
N ARG A 393 10.28 -0.30 27.65
CA ARG A 393 11.44 -0.16 28.54
C ARG A 393 12.55 -1.19 28.27
N GLY A 394 12.65 -1.67 27.03
CA GLY A 394 13.68 -2.60 26.60
C GLY A 394 13.38 -4.04 27.01
N LEU A 395 12.10 -4.44 27.06
CA LEU A 395 11.67 -5.77 27.50
C LEU A 395 12.44 -6.90 26.80
N GLY A 396 12.66 -6.78 25.49
CA GLY A 396 13.39 -7.77 24.68
C GLY A 396 14.89 -7.49 24.51
N LEU A 397 15.43 -6.43 25.12
CA LEU A 397 16.77 -5.93 24.82
C LEU A 397 17.86 -6.93 25.22
N ALA A 398 17.78 -7.48 26.44
CA ALA A 398 18.82 -8.35 26.97
C ALA A 398 19.00 -9.61 26.12
N ASP A 399 17.90 -10.26 25.73
CA ASP A 399 17.95 -11.46 24.90
C ASP A 399 18.43 -11.17 23.50
N TYR A 400 17.96 -10.08 22.88
CA TYR A 400 18.43 -9.65 21.57
C TYR A 400 19.94 -9.40 21.56
N LEU A 401 20.46 -8.64 22.52
CA LEU A 401 21.89 -8.36 22.60
C LEU A 401 22.70 -9.64 22.86
N ARG A 402 22.23 -10.52 23.74
CA ARG A 402 22.94 -11.76 24.04
C ARG A 402 23.07 -12.68 22.82
N VAL A 403 22.03 -12.76 21.99
CA VAL A 403 21.99 -13.66 20.84
C VAL A 403 22.63 -13.03 19.60
N GLU A 404 22.17 -11.83 19.22
CA GLU A 404 22.55 -11.20 17.94
C GLU A 404 23.76 -10.27 18.08
N HIS A 405 23.99 -9.66 19.25
CA HIS A 405 25.06 -8.67 19.46
C HIS A 405 25.90 -8.90 20.74
N PRO A 406 26.59 -10.03 20.91
CA PRO A 406 27.25 -10.36 22.18
C PRO A 406 28.26 -9.31 22.68
N ALA A 407 28.92 -8.59 21.75
CA ALA A 407 29.82 -7.49 22.09
C ALA A 407 29.11 -6.27 22.71
N LEU A 408 27.86 -6.01 22.31
CA LEU A 408 27.03 -4.94 22.86
C LEU A 408 26.30 -5.37 24.13
N ALA A 409 26.11 -6.67 24.37
CA ALA A 409 25.51 -7.19 25.60
C ALA A 409 26.27 -6.73 26.86
N ALA A 410 27.60 -6.62 26.78
CA ALA A 410 28.43 -6.08 27.86
C ALA A 410 28.18 -4.58 28.14
N GLN A 411 27.53 -3.87 27.23
CA GLN A 411 27.22 -2.44 27.30
C GLN A 411 25.75 -2.17 27.61
N GLN A 412 24.97 -3.19 28.02
CA GLN A 412 23.52 -3.08 28.22
C GLN A 412 23.13 -1.92 29.16
N GLU A 413 23.85 -1.71 30.25
CA GLU A 413 23.58 -0.60 31.17
C GLU A 413 23.74 0.77 30.51
N ARG A 414 24.81 0.94 29.70
CA ARG A 414 25.04 2.17 28.93
C ARG A 414 23.95 2.37 27.87
N ILE A 415 23.54 1.29 27.18
CA ILE A 415 22.44 1.31 26.21
C ILE A 415 21.14 1.78 26.88
N VAL A 416 20.77 1.17 28.01
CA VAL A 416 19.57 1.57 28.77
C VAL A 416 19.67 3.04 29.20
N ALA A 417 20.86 3.51 29.60
CA ALA A 417 21.05 4.90 29.98
C ALA A 417 20.87 5.87 28.78
N VAL A 418 21.36 5.51 27.60
CA VAL A 418 21.14 6.27 26.34
C VAL A 418 19.67 6.33 25.97
N LEU A 419 18.96 5.20 26.05
CA LEU A 419 17.52 5.11 25.81
C LEU A 419 16.69 5.88 26.86
N ASN A 420 17.25 6.14 28.04
CA ASN A 420 16.67 6.99 29.08
C ASN A 420 17.11 8.47 29.02
N GLY A 421 17.85 8.88 27.98
CA GLY A 421 18.18 10.29 27.74
C GLY A 421 19.65 10.67 27.94
N GLN A 422 20.50 9.77 28.43
CA GLN A 422 21.95 10.05 28.50
C GLN A 422 22.57 10.09 27.10
N ARG A 423 23.68 10.82 26.96
CA ARG A 423 24.43 10.95 25.70
C ARG A 423 25.66 10.06 25.77
N ASP A 424 25.82 9.20 24.78
CA ASP A 424 26.99 8.33 24.62
C ASP A 424 27.17 8.06 23.12
N PRO A 425 27.99 8.86 22.41
CA PRO A 425 28.08 8.82 20.95
C PRO A 425 28.44 7.44 20.38
N ASP A 426 29.29 6.68 21.06
CA ASP A 426 29.72 5.35 20.60
C ASP A 426 28.57 4.34 20.65
N VAL A 427 27.78 4.40 21.73
CA VAL A 427 26.58 3.58 21.90
C VAL A 427 25.48 4.04 20.96
N GLU A 428 25.28 5.35 20.79
CA GLU A 428 24.31 5.92 19.86
C GLU A 428 24.57 5.45 18.42
N GLU A 429 25.83 5.44 17.98
CA GLU A 429 26.21 4.97 16.64
C GLU A 429 26.02 3.45 16.50
N SER A 430 26.41 2.68 17.51
CA SER A 430 26.19 1.23 17.52
C SER A 430 24.70 0.87 17.45
N LEU A 431 23.86 1.59 18.20
CA LEU A 431 22.41 1.42 18.17
C LEU A 431 21.82 1.81 16.81
N ARG A 432 22.31 2.89 16.19
CA ARG A 432 21.90 3.30 14.85
C ARG A 432 22.22 2.24 13.81
N ALA A 433 23.40 1.63 13.87
CA ALA A 433 23.80 0.58 12.93
C ALA A 433 22.82 -0.61 12.96
N ILE A 434 22.55 -1.15 14.16
CA ILE A 434 21.75 -2.37 14.32
C ILE A 434 20.24 -2.15 14.20
N SER A 435 19.74 -0.93 14.46
CA SER A 435 18.31 -0.61 14.41
C SER A 435 17.88 0.14 13.15
N GLY A 436 18.82 0.83 12.50
CA GLY A 436 18.54 1.77 11.42
C GLY A 436 17.88 3.08 11.88
N LEU A 437 17.68 3.27 13.19
CA LEU A 437 16.97 4.40 13.77
C LEU A 437 17.91 5.38 14.48
N ARG A 438 17.50 6.64 14.54
CA ARG A 438 18.17 7.67 15.33
C ARG A 438 17.89 7.49 16.83
N THR A 439 18.74 8.08 17.67
CA THR A 439 18.59 7.99 19.13
C THR A 439 17.27 8.57 19.65
N ASP A 440 16.78 9.66 19.08
CA ASP A 440 15.47 10.24 19.42
C ASP A 440 14.32 9.27 19.13
N GLN A 441 14.36 8.60 17.98
CA GLN A 441 13.39 7.58 17.58
C GLN A 441 13.43 6.36 18.51
N LEU A 442 14.62 5.88 18.86
CA LEU A 442 14.79 4.78 19.81
C LEU A 442 14.28 5.12 21.21
N ARG A 443 14.45 6.38 21.65
CA ARG A 443 13.90 6.87 22.92
C ARG A 443 12.38 6.93 22.92
N THR A 444 11.77 7.35 21.80
CA THR A 444 10.31 7.24 21.62
C THR A 444 9.89 5.79 21.80
N LEU A 445 10.49 4.86 21.04
CA LEU A 445 10.19 3.43 21.13
C LEU A 445 10.32 2.88 22.55
N TYR A 446 11.38 3.27 23.27
CA TYR A 446 11.63 2.83 24.65
C TYR A 446 10.50 3.14 25.62
N THR A 447 9.73 4.20 25.35
CA THR A 447 8.54 4.56 26.13
C THR A 447 7.23 4.04 25.53
N SER A 448 7.25 3.58 24.27
CA SER A 448 6.08 3.05 23.58
C SER A 448 5.72 1.64 24.05
N THR A 449 4.44 1.33 23.97
CA THR A 449 3.89 -0.02 24.19
C THR A 449 4.07 -0.88 22.95
N LEU A 450 4.26 -2.19 23.19
CA LEU A 450 4.30 -3.20 22.16
C LEU A 450 2.90 -3.72 21.89
N ARG A 451 2.65 -4.08 20.63
CA ARG A 451 1.49 -4.87 20.28
C ARG A 451 1.70 -6.31 20.76
N PRO A 452 0.69 -7.00 21.32
CA PRO A 452 0.84 -8.40 21.71
C PRO A 452 1.30 -9.28 20.54
N ARG A 453 2.24 -10.20 20.81
CA ARG A 453 2.78 -11.15 19.81
C ARG A 453 1.72 -12.09 19.23
N SER A 454 0.67 -12.41 19.99
CA SER A 454 -0.47 -13.21 19.52
C SER A 454 -1.21 -12.55 18.36
N GLY A 455 -1.02 -11.23 18.18
CA GLY A 455 -1.77 -10.40 17.25
C GLY A 455 -3.22 -10.17 17.70
N GLU A 456 -3.60 -10.59 18.91
CA GLU A 456 -4.90 -10.27 19.49
C GLU A 456 -5.06 -8.76 19.60
N LEU A 457 -6.18 -8.26 19.06
CA LEU A 457 -6.52 -6.86 19.14
C LEU A 457 -6.98 -6.55 20.56
N THR A 458 -6.09 -5.95 21.36
CA THR A 458 -6.44 -5.51 22.73
C THR A 458 -7.31 -4.26 22.73
N GLY A 459 -7.44 -3.59 21.58
CA GLY A 459 -8.24 -2.39 21.40
C GLY A 459 -7.65 -1.14 22.06
N GLY A 460 -6.48 -1.24 22.71
CA GLY A 460 -5.86 -0.16 23.48
C GLY A 460 -4.83 0.67 22.71
N ALA A 461 -4.09 0.08 21.77
CA ALA A 461 -3.05 0.77 21.00
C ALA A 461 -3.58 1.29 19.64
N MET A 462 -3.12 2.47 19.21
CA MET A 462 -3.55 3.11 17.95
C MET A 462 -3.35 2.20 16.72
N VAL A 463 -2.24 1.46 16.68
CA VAL A 463 -1.97 0.46 15.63
C VAL A 463 -3.05 -0.63 15.60
N ASP A 464 -3.51 -1.13 16.75
CA ASP A 464 -4.57 -2.14 16.83
C ASP A 464 -5.92 -1.58 16.39
N LEU A 465 -6.21 -0.32 16.70
CA LEU A 465 -7.44 0.35 16.28
C LEU A 465 -7.55 0.46 14.75
N ILE A 466 -6.45 0.80 14.07
CA ILE A 466 -6.39 0.85 12.60
C ILE A 466 -6.63 -0.54 12.02
N LEU A 467 -6.03 -1.57 12.62
CA LEU A 467 -6.11 -2.96 12.15
C LEU A 467 -7.42 -3.67 12.54
N GLU A 468 -8.32 -3.04 13.29
CA GLU A 468 -9.57 -3.66 13.76
C GLU A 468 -10.62 -3.73 12.64
N GLY A 469 -11.13 -4.94 12.37
CA GLY A 469 -12.09 -5.19 11.29
C GLY A 469 -11.44 -5.52 9.94
N ASP A 470 -10.15 -5.78 9.94
CA ASP A 470 -9.41 -6.13 8.73
C ASP A 470 -9.71 -7.57 8.24
N PRO A 471 -10.25 -7.74 7.00
CA PRO A 471 -10.74 -9.03 6.51
C PRO A 471 -9.63 -10.00 6.06
N HIS A 472 -8.37 -9.58 5.93
CA HIS A 472 -7.28 -10.46 5.43
C HIS A 472 -6.36 -11.01 6.53
N LYS A 473 -6.90 -11.19 7.74
CA LYS A 473 -6.20 -11.82 8.87
C LYS A 473 -6.64 -13.27 9.00
N ARG A 474 -5.71 -14.20 9.27
CA ARG A 474 -6.06 -15.55 9.74
C ARG A 474 -5.14 -15.99 10.86
N THR A 475 -5.69 -16.80 11.74
CA THR A 475 -4.91 -17.51 12.76
C THR A 475 -4.29 -18.74 12.13
N VAL A 476 -2.97 -18.86 12.21
CA VAL A 476 -2.25 -20.09 11.88
C VAL A 476 -1.78 -20.77 13.17
N LEU A 477 -1.48 -22.06 13.11
CA LEU A 477 -0.89 -22.79 14.23
C LEU A 477 0.62 -22.83 14.04
N THR A 478 1.37 -22.30 15.01
CA THR A 478 2.83 -22.14 14.94
C THR A 478 3.48 -22.64 16.21
N ARG A 479 4.61 -23.33 16.09
CA ARG A 479 5.40 -23.74 17.24
C ARG A 479 6.33 -22.61 17.67
N GLN A 480 6.06 -21.96 18.80
CA GLN A 480 6.95 -20.91 19.34
C GLN A 480 8.22 -21.47 20.02
N ASP A 481 8.27 -22.79 20.20
CA ASP A 481 9.43 -23.57 20.68
C ASP A 481 9.54 -24.83 19.79
N PRO A 482 10.74 -25.25 19.33
CA PRO A 482 10.90 -26.42 18.47
C PRO A 482 10.28 -27.71 19.03
N ASN A 483 10.27 -27.84 20.37
CA ASN A 483 9.71 -28.98 21.09
C ASN A 483 8.36 -28.66 21.76
N GLY A 484 7.87 -27.42 21.65
CA GLY A 484 6.62 -26.97 22.25
C GLY A 484 5.37 -27.29 21.43
N PRO A 485 4.17 -27.11 22.00
CA PRO A 485 2.91 -27.25 21.28
C PRO A 485 2.79 -26.16 20.21
N ALA A 486 2.06 -26.46 19.13
CA ALA A 486 1.65 -25.44 18.18
C ALA A 486 0.61 -24.52 18.84
N VAL A 487 0.88 -23.22 18.88
CA VAL A 487 0.01 -22.20 19.44
C VAL A 487 -0.58 -21.34 18.33
N PRO A 488 -1.81 -20.81 18.50
CA PRO A 488 -2.40 -19.91 17.52
C PRO A 488 -1.63 -18.58 17.46
N GLU A 489 -1.18 -18.18 16.27
CA GLU A 489 -0.60 -16.88 15.99
C GLU A 489 -1.36 -16.22 14.84
N LEU A 490 -1.75 -14.96 15.01
CA LEU A 490 -2.43 -14.21 13.97
C LEU A 490 -1.42 -13.74 12.92
N ILE A 491 -1.57 -14.22 11.69
CA ILE A 491 -0.80 -13.73 10.54
C ILE A 491 -1.71 -12.88 9.66
N SER A 492 -1.11 -11.79 9.17
CA SER A 492 -1.71 -10.89 8.21
C SER A 492 -1.10 -11.14 6.83
N GLY A 493 -1.93 -11.19 5.79
CA GLY A 493 -1.48 -11.30 4.39
C GLY A 493 -2.35 -10.47 3.45
N ARG A 494 -1.94 -10.39 2.18
CA ARG A 494 -2.73 -9.78 1.10
C ARG A 494 -2.74 -10.68 -0.12
#